data_AF-A0A2D6X775-F1
#
_entry.id   AF-A0A2D6X775-F1
#
_cell.length_a   1.000
_cell.length_b   1.000
_cell.length_c   1.000
_cell.angle_alpha   90.00
_cell.angle_beta   90.00
_cell.angle_gamma   90.00
#
_symmetry.space_group_name_H-M   'P 1'
#
loop_
_entity.id
_entity.type
_entity.pdbx_description
1 polymer ?
#
loop_
_entity_poly.entity_id
_entity_poly.type
_entity_poly.pdbx_seq_one_letter_code
_entity_poly.pdbx_strand_id
1 'polypeptide(L)'
;MLFKLTKDNSVILHKDCYKLCPELKALTEKQMLYVILAYDYKSPYVQLPLEERRRTARSQVYKSMEKDPEKKKLVSDAIEMYMSLQYEPKRETLDTYQSKIKMLERELMATLDTTEITKITRSIQHLMKSYDEVQKEIERSEIMEELEGGGKLSLLEKMQNSRKLYTLHKDDIFA
;
A
#
# COMPACT_ATOMS: atom_id res chain seq x y z
N MET A 1 9.92 -10.11 2.73
CA MET A 1 9.92 -9.08 1.67
C MET A 1 9.50 -9.75 0.36
N LEU A 2 8.56 -9.17 -0.40
CA LEU A 2 7.97 -9.83 -1.59
C LEU A 2 8.82 -9.69 -2.86
N PHE A 3 9.65 -8.67 -2.93
CA PHE A 3 10.53 -8.36 -4.05
C PHE A 3 11.82 -7.70 -3.55
N LYS A 4 12.81 -7.59 -4.43
CA LYS A 4 13.98 -6.74 -4.27
C LYS A 4 14.15 -5.89 -5.52
N LEU A 5 14.28 -4.57 -5.35
CA LEU A 5 14.71 -3.68 -6.42
C LEU A 5 16.23 -3.64 -6.46
N THR A 6 16.78 -3.81 -7.66
CA THR A 6 18.21 -3.60 -7.91
C THR A 6 18.49 -2.14 -8.28
N LYS A 7 19.77 -1.74 -8.29
CA LYS A 7 20.18 -0.36 -8.60
C LYS A 7 19.80 0.08 -10.03
N ASP A 8 19.63 -0.87 -10.93
CA ASP A 8 19.19 -0.71 -12.32
C ASP A 8 17.66 -0.81 -12.50
N ASN A 9 16.89 -0.78 -11.40
CA ASN A 9 15.43 -0.93 -11.40
C ASN A 9 14.93 -2.28 -11.95
N SER A 10 15.75 -3.33 -11.90
CA SER A 10 15.25 -4.69 -12.12
C SER A 10 14.52 -5.18 -10.87
N VAL A 11 13.48 -5.99 -11.08
CA VAL A 11 12.67 -6.57 -10.01
C VAL A 11 13.04 -8.03 -9.84
N ILE A 12 13.41 -8.41 -8.62
CA ILE A 12 13.59 -9.80 -8.22
C ILE A 12 12.46 -10.17 -7.25
N LEU A 13 11.45 -10.89 -7.73
CA LEU A 13 10.38 -11.41 -6.88
C LEU A 13 10.83 -12.62 -6.05
N HIS A 14 10.28 -12.77 -4.84
CA HIS A 14 10.48 -13.98 -4.05
C HIS A 14 9.83 -15.19 -4.73
N LYS A 15 10.49 -16.37 -4.67
CA LYS A 15 10.04 -17.59 -5.37
C LYS A 15 8.62 -18.02 -4.99
N ASP A 16 8.21 -17.76 -3.75
CA ASP A 16 6.86 -18.10 -3.27
C ASP A 16 5.77 -17.15 -3.78
N CYS A 17 6.11 -15.90 -4.15
CA CYS A 17 5.18 -14.98 -4.82
C CYS A 17 4.69 -15.57 -6.13
N TYR A 18 5.60 -16.18 -6.90
CA TYR A 18 5.31 -16.86 -8.15
C TYR A 18 4.44 -18.12 -8.01
N LYS A 19 4.36 -18.71 -6.82
CA LYS A 19 3.46 -19.84 -6.55
C LYS A 19 2.05 -19.35 -6.27
N LEU A 20 1.92 -18.25 -5.53
CA LEU A 20 0.63 -17.71 -5.10
C LEU A 20 -0.01 -16.77 -6.12
N CYS A 21 0.77 -16.20 -7.02
CA CYS A 21 0.31 -15.32 -8.08
C CYS A 21 0.98 -15.67 -9.43
N PRO A 22 0.36 -16.56 -10.22
CA PRO A 22 0.82 -16.83 -11.58
C PRO A 22 0.67 -15.62 -12.51
N GLU A 23 -0.23 -14.68 -12.24
CA GLU A 23 -0.44 -13.45 -13.02
C GLU A 23 0.81 -12.57 -13.04
N LEU A 24 1.55 -12.54 -11.93
CA LEU A 24 2.85 -11.86 -11.84
C LEU A 24 3.90 -12.46 -12.79
N LYS A 25 3.82 -13.75 -13.13
CA LYS A 25 4.73 -14.37 -14.12
C LYS A 25 4.47 -13.90 -15.55
N ALA A 26 3.23 -13.53 -15.85
CA ALA A 26 2.81 -13.12 -17.18
C ALA A 26 3.12 -11.64 -17.46
N LEU A 27 3.53 -10.88 -16.44
CA LEU A 27 3.95 -9.50 -16.60
C LEU A 27 5.35 -9.40 -17.23
N THR A 28 5.49 -8.44 -18.14
CA THR A 28 6.81 -7.95 -18.55
C THR A 28 7.53 -7.29 -17.37
N GLU A 29 8.86 -7.18 -17.42
CA GLU A 29 9.65 -6.49 -16.38
C GLU A 29 9.17 -5.05 -16.13
N LYS A 30 8.77 -4.33 -17.19
CA LYS A 30 8.19 -2.99 -17.06
C LYS A 30 6.88 -3.00 -16.29
N GLN A 31 5.97 -3.91 -16.63
CA GLN A 31 4.70 -4.03 -15.92
C GLN A 31 4.93 -4.40 -14.45
N MET A 32 5.83 -5.33 -14.19
CA MET A 32 6.22 -5.72 -12.83
C MET A 32 6.76 -4.52 -12.02
N LEU A 33 7.71 -3.79 -12.60
CA LEU A 33 8.29 -2.60 -11.98
C LEU A 33 7.22 -1.54 -11.71
N TYR A 34 6.28 -1.35 -12.63
CA TYR A 34 5.14 -0.46 -12.42
C TYR A 34 4.30 -0.87 -11.21
N VAL A 35 3.91 -2.15 -11.12
CA VAL A 35 3.10 -2.67 -10.01
C VAL A 35 3.79 -2.39 -8.68
N ILE A 36 5.08 -2.71 -8.56
CA ILE A 36 5.83 -2.53 -7.33
C ILE A 36 5.96 -1.06 -6.96
N LEU A 37 6.41 -0.21 -7.89
CA LEU A 37 6.60 1.21 -7.61
C LEU A 37 5.27 1.91 -7.27
N ALA A 38 4.18 1.52 -7.93
CA ALA A 38 2.88 2.14 -7.69
C ALA A 38 2.20 1.61 -6.43
N TYR A 39 2.28 0.32 -6.11
CA TYR A 39 1.40 -0.35 -5.14
C TYR A 39 2.08 -0.97 -3.93
N ASP A 40 3.39 -1.12 -3.92
CA ASP A 40 4.07 -1.77 -2.78
C ASP A 40 4.16 -0.84 -1.55
N TYR A 41 3.93 -1.35 -0.34
CA TYR A 41 4.06 -0.57 0.90
C TYR A 41 5.50 -0.15 1.24
N LYS A 42 6.51 -0.77 0.63
CA LYS A 42 7.94 -0.43 0.73
C LYS A 42 8.45 0.26 -0.55
N SER A 43 7.54 0.69 -1.42
CA SER A 43 7.89 1.51 -2.59
C SER A 43 8.56 2.83 -2.16
N PRO A 44 9.53 3.35 -2.93
CA PRO A 44 10.09 4.69 -2.71
C PRO A 44 9.07 5.82 -2.91
N TYR A 45 7.85 5.51 -3.37
CA TYR A 45 6.76 6.47 -3.54
C TYR A 45 5.66 6.31 -2.50
N VAL A 46 5.78 5.40 -1.51
CA VAL A 46 4.70 5.10 -0.56
C VAL A 46 4.16 6.34 0.16
N GLN A 47 5.01 7.34 0.38
CA GLN A 47 4.66 8.63 0.99
C GLN A 47 3.74 9.53 0.13
N LEU A 48 3.59 9.23 -1.16
CA LEU A 48 2.74 9.97 -2.08
C LEU A 48 1.31 9.39 -2.08
N PRO A 49 0.27 10.19 -2.34
CA PRO A 49 -1.07 9.68 -2.62
C PRO A 49 -1.07 8.66 -3.77
N LEU A 50 -1.96 7.67 -3.75
CA LEU A 50 -1.98 6.59 -4.75
C LEU A 50 -2.00 7.11 -6.20
N GLU A 51 -2.80 8.12 -6.52
CA GLU A 51 -2.80 8.76 -7.85
C GLU A 51 -1.42 9.26 -8.27
N GLU A 52 -0.71 9.90 -7.35
CA GLU A 52 0.62 10.44 -7.60
C GLU A 52 1.66 9.33 -7.68
N ARG A 53 1.51 8.25 -6.90
CA ARG A 53 2.31 7.02 -7.00
C ARG A 53 2.18 6.42 -8.39
N ARG A 54 0.95 6.19 -8.85
CA ARG A 54 0.64 5.68 -10.19
C ARG A 54 1.24 6.56 -11.27
N ARG A 55 1.05 7.88 -11.17
CA ARG A 55 1.60 8.84 -12.14
C ARG A 55 3.13 8.81 -12.18
N THR A 56 3.79 8.79 -11.02
CA THR A 56 5.25 8.81 -10.90
C THR A 56 5.87 7.50 -11.39
N ALA A 57 5.33 6.36 -10.95
CA ALA A 57 5.73 5.03 -11.42
C ALA A 57 5.55 4.90 -12.94
N ARG A 58 4.41 5.33 -13.47
CA ARG A 58 4.14 5.32 -14.92
C ARG A 58 5.17 6.15 -15.69
N SER A 59 5.48 7.36 -15.21
CA SER A 59 6.48 8.22 -15.83
C SER A 59 7.87 7.56 -15.85
N GLN A 60 8.30 6.98 -14.73
CA GLN A 60 9.59 6.31 -14.61
C GLN A 60 9.69 5.08 -15.53
N VAL A 61 8.66 4.24 -15.56
CA VAL A 61 8.69 2.96 -16.28
C VAL A 61 8.46 3.12 -17.78
N TYR A 62 7.49 3.94 -18.16
CA TYR A 62 7.01 4.03 -19.54
C TYR A 62 7.42 5.30 -20.27
N LYS A 63 8.10 6.25 -19.60
CA LYS A 63 8.55 7.53 -20.18
C LYS A 63 7.43 8.25 -20.96
N SER A 64 6.21 8.22 -20.43
CA SER A 64 4.99 8.80 -21.03
C SER A 64 4.43 8.12 -22.29
N MET A 65 4.94 6.95 -22.70
CA MET A 65 4.41 6.21 -23.86
C MET A 65 3.10 5.47 -23.56
N GLU A 66 2.95 4.94 -22.34
CA GLU A 66 1.76 4.20 -21.93
C GLU A 66 0.90 5.12 -21.05
N LYS A 67 -0.31 5.45 -21.52
CA LYS A 67 -1.21 6.34 -20.77
C LYS A 67 -1.87 5.64 -19.58
N ASP A 68 -2.21 4.36 -19.70
CA ASP A 68 -3.02 3.67 -18.70
C ASP A 68 -2.68 2.17 -18.61
N PRO A 69 -1.55 1.81 -17.96
CA PRO A 69 -1.12 0.40 -17.87
C PRO A 69 -2.21 -0.50 -17.26
N GLU A 70 -3.02 0.04 -16.35
CA GLU A 70 -4.02 -0.67 -15.54
C GLU A 70 -5.26 -1.05 -16.34
N LYS A 71 -5.53 -0.40 -17.47
CA LYS A 71 -6.63 -0.80 -18.37
C LYS A 71 -6.40 -2.17 -19.01
N LYS A 72 -5.15 -2.64 -19.02
CA LYS A 72 -4.85 -4.01 -19.47
C LYS A 72 -5.28 -4.95 -18.35
N LYS A 73 -6.25 -5.81 -18.63
CA LYS A 73 -6.79 -6.80 -17.67
C LYS A 73 -5.67 -7.55 -16.94
N LEU A 74 -4.66 -8.00 -17.68
CA LEU A 74 -3.49 -8.68 -17.11
C LEU A 74 -2.78 -7.87 -16.01
N VAL A 75 -2.62 -6.56 -16.21
CA VAL A 75 -1.97 -5.68 -15.23
C VAL A 75 -2.91 -5.43 -14.05
N SER A 76 -4.20 -5.19 -14.31
CA SER A 76 -5.21 -5.03 -13.25
C SER A 76 -5.29 -6.26 -12.35
N ASP A 77 -5.38 -7.46 -12.92
CA ASP A 77 -5.46 -8.72 -12.19
C ASP A 77 -4.18 -8.94 -11.35
N ALA A 78 -3.02 -8.59 -11.91
CA ALA A 78 -1.75 -8.70 -11.19
C ALA A 78 -1.63 -7.66 -10.06
N ILE A 79 -2.16 -6.45 -10.21
CA ILE A 79 -2.21 -5.44 -9.14
C ILE A 79 -3.06 -5.95 -7.99
N GLU A 80 -4.28 -6.40 -8.27
CA GLU A 80 -5.19 -6.92 -7.24
C GLU A 80 -4.55 -8.08 -6.48
N MET A 81 -3.97 -9.03 -7.22
CA MET A 81 -3.30 -10.16 -6.60
C MET A 81 -2.10 -9.71 -5.76
N TYR A 82 -1.27 -8.81 -6.29
CA TYR A 82 -0.11 -8.28 -5.56
C TYR A 82 -0.51 -7.60 -4.26
N MET A 83 -1.52 -6.72 -4.31
CA MET A 83 -2.09 -6.06 -3.13
C MET A 83 -2.60 -7.07 -2.10
N SER A 84 -3.30 -8.13 -2.54
CA SER A 84 -3.79 -9.16 -1.63
C SER A 84 -2.67 -9.90 -0.87
N LEU A 85 -1.50 -10.06 -1.49
CA LEU A 85 -0.38 -10.79 -0.91
C LEU A 85 0.40 -9.97 0.12
N GLN A 86 0.42 -8.65 -0.04
CA GLN A 86 1.05 -7.74 0.92
C GLN A 86 0.08 -7.21 1.97
N TYR A 87 -1.23 -7.43 1.80
CA TYR A 87 -2.28 -6.85 2.61
C TYR A 87 -1.99 -6.92 4.12
N GLU A 88 -2.08 -5.76 4.76
CA GLU A 88 -1.86 -5.61 6.19
C GLU A 88 -2.94 -4.66 6.76
N PRO A 89 -3.89 -5.15 7.59
CA PRO A 89 -5.01 -4.35 8.08
C PRO A 89 -4.61 -3.05 8.79
N LYS A 90 -3.46 -3.05 9.48
CA LYS A 90 -2.95 -1.86 10.16
C LYS A 90 -2.55 -0.76 9.18
N ARG A 91 -1.97 -1.13 8.02
CA ARG A 91 -1.62 -0.16 6.98
C ARG A 91 -2.86 0.44 6.32
N GLU A 92 -3.88 -0.36 6.06
CA GLU A 92 -5.17 0.18 5.59
C GLU A 92 -5.84 1.11 6.59
N THR A 93 -5.70 0.80 7.89
CA THR A 93 -6.19 1.68 8.95
C THR A 93 -5.49 3.04 8.91
N LEU A 94 -4.18 3.07 8.66
CA LEU A 94 -3.42 4.32 8.50
C LEU A 94 -3.90 5.13 7.29
N ASP A 95 -4.10 4.48 6.14
CA ASP A 95 -4.61 5.14 4.92
C ASP A 95 -6.02 5.72 5.14
N THR A 96 -6.85 5.00 5.91
CA THR A 96 -8.19 5.48 6.33
C THR A 96 -8.09 6.71 7.23
N TYR A 97 -7.22 6.69 8.25
CA TYR A 97 -7.01 7.84 9.12
C TYR A 97 -6.49 9.05 8.34
N GLN A 98 -5.52 8.85 7.45
CA GLN A 98 -4.99 9.93 6.62
C GLN A 98 -6.07 10.55 5.72
N SER A 99 -6.94 9.72 5.13
CA SER A 99 -8.05 10.18 4.31
C SER A 99 -9.07 10.99 5.12
N LYS A 100 -9.43 10.51 6.31
CA LYS A 100 -10.33 11.22 7.23
C LYS A 100 -9.74 12.54 7.71
N ILE A 101 -8.44 12.58 8.03
CA ILE A 101 -7.73 13.82 8.40
C ILE A 101 -7.84 14.84 7.25
N LYS A 102 -7.53 14.44 6.01
CA LYS A 102 -7.65 15.32 4.84
C LYS A 102 -9.06 15.85 4.63
N MET A 103 -10.09 15.04 4.91
CA MET A 103 -11.49 15.50 4.83
C MET A 103 -11.79 16.56 5.88
N LEU A 104 -11.40 16.32 7.14
CA LEU A 104 -11.58 17.26 8.24
C LEU A 104 -10.79 18.55 8.04
N GLU A 105 -9.60 18.49 7.46
CA GLU A 105 -8.80 19.68 7.11
C GLU A 105 -9.54 20.55 6.07
N ARG A 106 -10.18 19.94 5.07
CA ARG A 106 -11.00 20.68 4.09
C ARG A 106 -12.22 21.32 4.75
N GLU A 107 -12.88 20.60 5.65
CA GLU A 107 -14.03 21.11 6.40
C GLU A 107 -13.63 22.27 7.32
N LEU A 108 -12.49 22.15 7.99
CA LEU A 108 -11.91 23.20 8.83
C LEU A 108 -11.68 24.48 8.04
N MET A 109 -11.13 24.39 6.83
CA MET A 109 -10.88 25.54 5.96
C MET A 109 -12.16 26.23 5.47
N ALA A 110 -13.28 25.50 5.41
CA ALA A 110 -14.57 26.03 4.99
C ALA A 110 -15.41 26.61 6.14
N THR A 111 -15.09 26.24 7.38
CA THR A 111 -15.88 26.57 8.56
C THR A 111 -15.50 27.94 9.13
N LEU A 112 -16.51 28.77 9.43
CA LEU A 112 -16.33 30.07 10.09
C LEU A 112 -16.81 30.07 11.55
N ASP A 113 -17.58 29.04 11.94
CA ASP A 113 -18.06 28.88 13.31
C ASP A 113 -16.94 28.40 14.25
N THR A 114 -16.68 29.17 15.31
CA THR A 114 -15.57 28.92 16.23
C THR A 114 -15.76 27.65 17.07
N THR A 115 -17.02 27.24 17.30
CA THR A 115 -17.34 26.03 18.05
C THR A 115 -17.04 24.78 17.21
N GLU A 116 -17.51 24.75 15.96
CA GLU A 116 -17.21 23.66 15.02
C GLU A 116 -15.72 23.62 14.67
N ILE A 117 -15.03 24.76 14.51
CA ILE A 117 -13.56 24.81 14.36
C ILE A 117 -12.85 24.05 15.50
N THR A 118 -13.26 24.30 16.75
CA THR A 118 -12.66 23.65 17.92
C THR A 118 -12.90 22.14 17.91
N LYS A 119 -14.11 21.71 17.51
CA LYS A 119 -14.49 20.31 17.43
C LYS A 119 -13.72 19.57 16.33
N ILE A 120 -13.68 20.12 15.12
CA ILE A 120 -12.93 19.56 13.99
C ILE A 120 -11.44 19.45 14.34
N THR A 121 -10.85 20.49 14.95
CA THR A 121 -9.45 20.48 15.39
C THR A 121 -9.15 19.36 16.37
N ARG A 122 -10.03 19.14 17.38
CA ARG A 122 -9.90 18.03 18.33
C ARG A 122 -10.00 16.66 17.65
N SER A 123 -10.92 16.51 16.70
CA SER A 123 -11.07 15.28 15.92
C SER A 123 -9.81 14.99 15.09
N ILE A 124 -9.22 15.99 14.43
CA ILE A 124 -7.95 15.85 13.71
C ILE A 124 -6.83 15.40 14.66
N GLN A 125 -6.68 16.08 15.81
CA GLN A 125 -5.66 15.72 16.81
C GLN A 125 -5.81 14.29 17.32
N HIS A 126 -7.05 13.84 17.57
CA HIS A 126 -7.31 12.47 17.98
C HIS A 126 -6.90 11.46 16.90
N LEU A 127 -7.29 11.69 15.64
CA LEU A 127 -6.93 10.82 14.52
C LEU A 127 -5.42 10.79 14.29
N MET A 128 -4.73 11.92 14.38
CA MET A 128 -3.26 11.98 14.27
C MET A 128 -2.59 11.16 15.38
N LYS A 129 -3.09 11.24 16.61
CA LYS A 129 -2.57 10.43 17.72
C LYS A 129 -2.77 8.93 17.46
N SER A 130 -3.96 8.53 17.05
CA SER A 130 -4.25 7.13 16.70
C SER A 130 -3.41 6.64 15.50
N TYR A 131 -3.17 7.51 14.52
CA TYR A 131 -2.27 7.23 13.40
C TYR A 131 -0.85 6.94 13.91
N ASP A 132 -0.28 7.80 14.75
CA ASP A 132 1.06 7.64 15.28
C ASP A 132 1.21 6.37 16.14
N GLU A 133 0.16 6.01 16.90
CA GLU A 133 0.13 4.78 17.69
C GLU A 133 0.20 3.53 16.79
N VAL A 134 -0.64 3.46 15.76
CA VAL A 134 -0.66 2.33 14.81
C VAL A 134 0.66 2.26 14.02
N GLN A 135 1.19 3.41 13.60
CA GLN A 135 2.48 3.49 12.89
C GLN A 135 3.62 2.91 13.74
N LYS A 136 3.69 3.29 15.02
CA LYS A 136 4.69 2.75 15.96
C LYS A 136 4.54 1.25 16.18
N GLU A 137 3.31 0.73 16.19
CA GLU A 137 3.08 -0.71 16.30
C GLU A 137 3.59 -1.48 15.09
N ILE A 138 3.39 -0.95 13.88
CA ILE A 138 3.94 -1.54 12.64
C ILE A 138 5.45 -1.55 12.71
N GLU A 139 6.09 -0.41 13.02
CA GLU A 139 7.56 -0.30 13.10
C GLU A 139 8.15 -1.27 14.15
N ARG A 140 7.53 -1.35 15.34
CA ARG A 140 7.94 -2.32 16.37
C ARG A 140 7.80 -3.75 15.89
N SER A 141 6.72 -4.07 15.18
CA SER A 141 6.50 -5.42 14.64
C SER A 141 7.55 -5.78 13.59
N GLU A 142 7.90 -4.84 12.70
CA GLU A 142 8.95 -5.03 11.69
C GLU A 142 10.34 -5.22 12.34
N ILE A 143 10.69 -4.40 13.34
CA ILE A 143 11.96 -4.54 14.06
C ILE A 143 12.05 -5.89 14.79
N MET A 144 10.97 -6.32 15.47
CA MET A 144 10.94 -7.62 16.13
C MET A 144 11.06 -8.78 15.13
N GLU A 145 10.48 -8.66 13.94
CA GLU A 145 10.65 -9.66 12.87
C GLU A 145 12.09 -9.75 12.36
N GLU A 146 12.83 -8.65 12.31
CA GLU A 146 14.24 -8.64 11.90
C GLU A 146 15.17 -9.22 12.98
N LEU A 147 14.87 -9.00 14.26
CA LEU A 147 15.70 -9.44 15.39
C LEU A 147 15.52 -10.92 15.75
N GLU A 148 14.31 -11.47 15.63
CA GLU A 148 13.98 -12.81 16.14
C GLU A 148 14.34 -13.99 15.22
N GLY A 149 14.89 -13.73 14.03
CA GLY A 149 15.51 -14.77 13.19
C GLY A 149 14.82 -16.16 13.20
N GLY A 150 13.54 -16.24 12.81
CA GLY A 150 12.95 -17.53 12.40
C GLY A 150 12.05 -18.29 13.40
N GLY A 151 11.11 -17.62 14.06
CA GLY A 151 10.04 -18.29 14.83
C GLY A 151 8.61 -18.11 14.30
N LYS A 152 8.41 -17.45 13.15
CA LYS A 152 7.08 -17.11 12.61
C LYS A 152 6.79 -17.84 11.31
N LEU A 153 5.48 -17.97 11.02
CA LEU A 153 4.90 -18.46 9.77
C LEU A 153 5.84 -18.23 8.58
N SER A 154 6.03 -19.28 7.78
CA SER A 154 6.74 -19.17 6.51
C SER A 154 6.18 -18.00 5.69
N LEU A 155 7.02 -17.38 4.87
CA LEU A 155 6.56 -16.27 4.02
C LEU A 155 5.31 -16.64 3.22
N LEU A 156 5.22 -17.90 2.77
CA LEU A 156 4.06 -18.46 2.09
C LEU A 156 2.80 -18.41 2.96
N GLU A 157 2.87 -18.86 4.21
CA GLU A 157 1.75 -18.82 5.15
C GLU A 157 1.33 -17.39 5.50
N LYS A 158 2.29 -16.46 5.65
CA LYS A 158 1.99 -15.03 5.84
C LYS A 158 1.18 -14.49 4.67
N MET A 159 1.63 -14.74 3.44
CA MET A 159 0.95 -14.27 2.23
C MET A 159 -0.43 -14.91 2.04
N GLN A 160 -0.59 -16.19 2.39
CA GLN A 160 -1.90 -16.85 2.40
C GLN A 160 -2.85 -16.20 3.42
N ASN A 161 -2.34 -15.85 4.59
CA ASN A 161 -3.12 -15.16 5.62
C ASN A 161 -3.50 -13.73 5.17
N SER A 162 -2.55 -12.97 4.63
CA SER A 162 -2.81 -11.64 4.04
C SER A 162 -3.91 -11.70 2.99
N ARG A 163 -3.87 -12.69 2.09
CA ARG A 163 -4.91 -12.86 1.07
C ARG A 163 -6.28 -13.19 1.65
N LYS A 164 -6.35 -14.01 2.71
CA LYS A 164 -7.61 -14.29 3.42
C LYS A 164 -8.19 -13.02 4.04
N LEU A 165 -7.35 -12.24 4.72
CA LEU A 165 -7.75 -10.97 5.32
C LEU A 165 -8.18 -9.95 4.27
N TYR A 166 -7.44 -9.86 3.15
CA TYR A 166 -7.81 -9.00 2.02
C TYR A 166 -9.20 -9.35 1.51
N THR A 167 -9.50 -10.63 1.34
CA THR A 167 -10.83 -11.08 0.87
C THR A 167 -11.94 -10.72 1.85
N LEU A 168 -11.67 -10.78 3.16
CA LEU A 168 -12.63 -10.41 4.20
C LEU A 168 -12.95 -8.91 4.23
N HIS A 169 -11.97 -8.07 3.88
CA HIS A 169 -12.05 -6.61 3.99
C HIS A 169 -12.14 -5.90 2.64
N LYS A 170 -12.14 -6.64 1.52
CA LYS A 170 -12.09 -6.06 0.17
C LYS A 170 -13.21 -5.05 -0.06
N ASP A 171 -14.39 -5.35 0.44
CA ASP A 171 -15.57 -4.48 0.27
C ASP A 171 -15.44 -3.18 1.07
N ASP A 172 -14.71 -3.17 2.20
CA ASP A 172 -14.45 -1.97 2.99
C ASP A 172 -13.36 -1.07 2.38
N ILE A 173 -12.48 -1.64 1.54
CA ILE A 173 -11.34 -0.94 0.91
C ILE A 173 -11.78 -0.17 -0.35
N PHE A 174 -12.82 -0.65 -1.04
CA PHE A 174 -13.31 -0.07 -2.31
C PHE A 174 -14.72 0.53 -2.23
N ALA A 175 -15.33 0.60 -1.04
CA ALA A 175 -16.60 1.30 -0.79
C ALA A 175 -16.40 2.81 -0.57
#